data_AF-A0A0M7AKK3-F1
#
_entry.id   AF-A0A0M7AKK3-F1
#
_cell.length_a   1.000
_cell.length_b   1.000
_cell.length_c   1.000
_cell.angle_alpha   90.00
_cell.angle_beta   90.00
_cell.angle_gamma   90.00
#
_symmetry.space_group_name_H-M   'P 1'
#
loop_
_entity.id
_entity.type
_entity.pdbx_description
1 polymer ?
#
loop_
_entity_poly.entity_id
_entity_poly.type
_entity_poly.pdbx_seq_one_letter_code
_entity_poly.pdbx_strand_id
1 'polypeptide(L)'
;MCTTEDIPYEEALHFCLLGADGKILDQIRLGGIYQTGMFALLKTGSATIRFRFFNHAAHELTVSEQPVWRMPFFGDPKGVGRSVGFSKRLLVDRSET
;
A
#
# COMPACT_ATOMS: atom_id res chain seq x y z
N MET A 1 5.21 6.46 -6.34
CA MET A 1 6.59 6.13 -5.86
C MET A 1 6.48 5.11 -4.74
N CYS A 2 7.45 4.20 -4.60
CA CYS A 2 7.56 3.28 -3.45
C CYS A 2 8.86 3.57 -2.66
N THR A 3 8.78 3.53 -1.33
CA THR A 3 9.93 3.76 -0.43
C THR A 3 9.87 2.82 0.79
N THR A 4 11.04 2.45 1.33
CA THR A 4 11.20 1.68 2.56
C THR A 4 11.96 2.48 3.62
N GLU A 5 11.73 2.20 4.91
CA GLU A 5 12.32 3.00 6.01
C GLU A 5 13.71 2.52 6.48
N ASP A 6 14.22 1.37 6.02
CA ASP A 6 15.57 0.81 6.34
C ASP A 6 15.88 0.80 7.85
N ILE A 7 14.86 0.50 8.67
CA ILE A 7 14.97 0.35 10.12
C ILE A 7 15.05 -1.14 10.44
N PRO A 8 16.17 -1.63 11.02
CA PRO A 8 16.28 -3.03 11.37
C PRO A 8 15.14 -3.44 12.31
N TYR A 9 14.44 -4.52 11.94
CA TYR A 9 13.27 -5.08 12.64
C TYR A 9 11.95 -4.28 12.54
N GLU A 10 11.94 -3.13 11.86
CA GLU A 10 10.75 -2.32 11.56
C GLU A 10 10.71 -1.93 10.08
N GLU A 11 10.52 -2.92 9.21
CA GLU A 11 10.38 -2.65 7.78
C GLU A 11 8.96 -2.17 7.48
N ALA A 12 8.89 -1.04 6.77
CA ALA A 12 7.64 -0.48 6.27
C ALA A 12 7.76 -0.11 4.80
N LEU A 13 6.74 -0.45 4.03
CA LEU A 13 6.62 -0.12 2.62
C LEU A 13 5.56 0.97 2.45
N HIS A 14 5.96 2.08 1.85
CA HIS A 14 5.06 3.19 1.58
C HIS A 14 4.73 3.23 0.09
N PHE A 15 3.45 3.35 -0.23
CA PHE A 15 2.99 3.70 -1.57
C PHE A 15 2.37 5.09 -1.54
N CYS A 16 2.90 5.97 -2.38
CA CYS A 16 2.39 7.32 -2.57
C CYS A 16 1.86 7.48 -3.99
N LEU A 17 0.56 7.81 -4.10
CA LEU A 17 -0.07 8.24 -5.34
C LEU A 17 0.02 9.75 -5.45
N LEU A 18 0.66 10.24 -6.50
CA LEU A 18 0.85 11.67 -6.75
C LEU A 18 -0.10 12.14 -7.84
N GLY A 19 -0.65 13.34 -7.66
CA GLY A 19 -1.35 14.07 -8.70
C GLY A 19 -0.37 14.70 -9.68
N ALA A 20 -0.87 15.18 -10.81
CA ALA A 20 -0.07 15.88 -11.82
C ALA A 20 0.59 17.17 -11.26
N ASP A 21 0.00 17.74 -10.20
CA ASP A 21 0.53 18.89 -9.46
C ASP A 21 1.56 18.50 -8.38
N GLY A 22 1.93 17.23 -8.29
CA GLY A 22 2.87 16.70 -7.30
C GLY A 22 2.28 16.51 -5.90
N LYS A 23 0.98 16.79 -5.69
CA LYS A 23 0.34 16.55 -4.39
C LYS A 23 0.08 15.07 -4.16
N ILE A 24 0.18 14.63 -2.92
CA ILE A 24 -0.21 13.27 -2.53
C ILE A 24 -1.73 13.16 -2.58
N LEU A 25 -2.25 12.37 -3.51
CA LEU A 25 -3.67 12.05 -3.63
C LEU A 25 -4.09 10.94 -2.66
N ASP A 26 -3.18 10.01 -2.38
CA ASP A 26 -3.39 8.92 -1.44
C ASP A 26 -2.04 8.32 -1.03
N GLN A 27 -1.95 7.83 0.19
CA GLN A 27 -0.75 7.18 0.72
C GLN A 27 -1.14 6.04 1.63
N ILE A 28 -0.55 4.87 1.41
CA ILE A 28 -0.65 3.72 2.31
C ILE A 28 0.72 3.33 2.84
N ARG A 29 0.75 2.85 4.08
CA ARG A 29 1.92 2.24 4.72
C ARG A 29 1.61 0.79 5.03
N LEU A 30 2.37 -0.14 4.45
CA LEU A 30 2.35 -1.54 4.85
C LEU A 30 3.48 -1.73 5.85
N GLY A 31 3.15 -1.92 7.12
CA GLY A 31 4.10 -1.93 8.22
C GLY A 31 3.57 -2.76 9.38
N GLY A 32 4.47 -3.42 10.12
CA GLY A 32 4.11 -4.12 11.34
C GLY A 32 5.32 -4.27 12.26
N ILE A 33 5.06 -4.24 13.56
CA ILE A 33 6.11 -4.47 14.56
C ILE A 33 6.62 -5.91 14.39
N TYR A 34 7.93 -6.11 14.39
CA TYR A 34 8.60 -7.41 14.22
C TYR A 34 8.36 -8.10 12.87
N GLN A 35 8.05 -7.34 11.82
CA GLN A 35 7.94 -7.87 10.47
C GLN A 35 9.17 -7.48 9.66
N THR A 36 10.00 -8.45 9.30
CA THR A 36 11.02 -8.26 8.26
C THR A 36 10.33 -8.33 6.90
N GLY A 37 10.28 -7.22 6.19
CA GLY A 37 9.73 -7.13 4.85
C GLY A 37 10.85 -7.17 3.80
N MET A 38 10.66 -7.94 2.74
CA MET A 38 11.50 -7.83 1.54
C MET A 38 10.60 -7.54 0.35
N PHE A 39 10.74 -6.34 -0.22
CA PHE A 39 9.97 -5.96 -1.38
C PHE A 39 10.39 -6.79 -2.59
N ALA A 40 9.46 -7.57 -3.13
CA ALA A 40 9.63 -8.29 -4.38
C ALA A 40 8.47 -7.97 -5.32
N LEU A 41 8.77 -7.27 -6.41
CA LEU A 41 7.79 -7.00 -7.46
C LEU A 41 7.52 -8.28 -8.25
N LEU A 42 6.25 -8.71 -8.30
CA LEU A 42 5.84 -9.89 -9.06
C LEU A 42 5.35 -9.54 -10.47
N LYS A 43 4.52 -8.50 -10.58
CA LYS A 43 3.94 -8.07 -11.86
C LYS A 43 3.42 -6.64 -11.77
N THR A 44 3.51 -5.93 -12.89
CA THR A 44 2.86 -4.62 -13.08
C THR A 44 1.85 -4.70 -14.22
N GLY A 45 0.69 -4.09 -14.03
CA GLY A 45 -0.30 -3.78 -15.05
C GLY A 45 -0.46 -2.26 -15.21
N SER A 46 -1.43 -1.82 -16.00
CA SER A 46 -1.70 -0.39 -16.20
C SER A 46 -2.12 0.33 -14.93
N ALA A 47 -2.92 -0.32 -14.08
CA ALA A 47 -3.42 0.23 -12.83
C ALA A 47 -3.19 -0.69 -11.61
N THR A 48 -2.47 -1.79 -11.78
CA THR A 48 -2.33 -2.83 -10.75
C THR A 48 -0.87 -3.22 -10.55
N ILE A 49 -0.47 -3.44 -9.31
CA ILE A 49 0.86 -3.89 -8.92
C ILE A 49 0.70 -5.11 -8.02
N ARG A 50 1.30 -6.23 -8.42
CA ARG A 50 1.43 -7.42 -7.59
C ARG A 50 2.83 -7.47 -7.00
N PHE A 51 2.92 -7.64 -5.70
CA PHE A 51 4.18 -7.66 -4.98
C PHE A 51 4.11 -8.58 -3.76
N ARG A 52 5.28 -8.92 -3.23
CA ARG A 52 5.44 -9.52 -1.91
C ARG A 52 6.18 -8.55 -1.02
N PHE A 53 5.83 -8.53 0.26
CA PHE A 53 6.57 -7.75 1.25
C PHE A 53 6.72 -8.55 2.53
N PHE A 54 5.61 -8.87 3.20
CA PHE A 54 5.63 -9.66 4.43
C PHE A 54 5.51 -11.15 4.16
N ASN A 55 6.40 -11.95 4.78
CA ASN A 55 6.32 -13.41 4.83
C ASN A 55 6.04 -14.08 3.46
N HIS A 56 6.59 -13.51 2.39
CA HIS A 56 6.37 -13.93 0.99
C HIS A 56 4.89 -13.97 0.53
N ALA A 57 3.95 -13.41 1.30
CA ALA A 57 2.55 -13.32 0.92
C ALA A 57 2.40 -12.38 -0.28
N ALA A 58 1.61 -12.79 -1.26
CA ALA A 58 1.29 -11.96 -2.41
C ALA A 58 0.22 -10.92 -2.03
N HIS A 59 0.50 -9.68 -2.41
CA HIS A 59 -0.38 -8.54 -2.27
C HIS A 59 -0.66 -7.96 -3.66
N GLU A 60 -1.87 -7.47 -3.83
CA GLU A 60 -2.27 -6.74 -5.02
C GLU A 60 -2.65 -5.30 -4.62
N LEU A 61 -2.05 -4.33 -5.28
CA LEU A 61 -2.35 -2.91 -5.15
C LEU A 61 -2.96 -2.43 -6.46
N THR A 62 -4.18 -1.91 -6.40
CA THR A 62 -4.90 -1.34 -7.55
C THR A 62 -5.09 0.15 -7.36
N VAL A 63 -4.81 0.93 -8.39
CA VAL A 63 -5.01 2.37 -8.44
C VAL A 63 -6.36 2.64 -9.11
N SER A 64 -7.31 3.17 -8.35
CA SER A 64 -8.59 3.62 -8.86
C SER A 64 -8.47 4.99 -9.52
N GLU A 65 -9.02 5.12 -10.72
CA GLU A 65 -9.08 6.40 -11.46
C GLU A 65 -9.92 7.45 -10.71
N GLN A 66 -10.96 7.00 -10.00
CA GLN A 66 -11.86 7.85 -9.23
C GLN A 66 -11.69 7.60 -7.71
N PRO A 67 -11.87 8.64 -6.88
CA PRO A 67 -11.83 8.49 -5.43
C PRO A 67 -12.99 7.59 -4.97
N VAL A 68 -12.65 6.48 -4.31
CA VAL A 68 -13.63 5.56 -3.72
C VAL A 68 -13.91 6.02 -2.29
N TRP A 69 -15.19 6.11 -1.92
CA TRP A 69 -15.57 6.48 -0.57
C TRP A 69 -15.04 5.48 0.46
N ARG A 70 -14.61 6.00 1.62
CA ARG A 70 -14.20 5.17 2.76
C ARG A 70 -14.66 5.77 4.07
N MET A 71 -14.74 4.92 5.09
CA MET A 71 -14.77 5.39 6.47
C MET A 71 -13.35 5.73 6.94
N PRO A 72 -13.18 6.82 7.71
CA PRO A 72 -11.93 7.07 8.40
C PRO A 72 -11.69 5.95 9.44
N PHE A 73 -10.45 5.46 9.52
CA PHE A 73 -9.96 4.43 10.46
C PHE A 73 -10.38 2.97 10.23
N PHE A 74 -11.45 2.69 9.48
CA PHE A 74 -11.91 1.32 9.20
C PHE A 74 -11.78 0.94 7.72
N GLY A 75 -11.73 -0.37 7.44
CA GLY A 75 -11.86 -0.92 6.08
C GLY A 75 -10.57 -1.12 5.28
N ASP A 76 -9.38 -0.98 5.88
CA ASP A 76 -8.13 -1.46 5.28
C ASP A 76 -7.70 -2.79 5.95
N PRO A 77 -6.99 -3.68 5.22
CA PRO A 77 -6.47 -4.93 5.77
C PRO A 77 -5.51 -4.71 6.95
N LYS A 78 -5.37 -5.72 7.80
CA LYS A 78 -4.41 -5.69 8.93
C LYS A 78 -2.98 -5.43 8.41
N GLY A 79 -2.28 -4.49 9.06
CA GLY A 79 -0.92 -4.08 8.67
C GLY A 79 -0.86 -2.98 7.63
N VAL A 80 -2.02 -2.49 7.16
CA VAL A 80 -2.12 -1.31 6.29
C VAL A 80 -2.54 -0.11 7.13
N GLY A 81 -1.61 0.84 7.28
CA GLY A 81 -1.86 2.16 7.86
C GLY A 81 -2.14 3.19 6.77
N ARG A 82 -2.95 4.19 7.10
CA ARG A 82 -3.32 5.26 6.17
C ARG A 82 -3.63 6.55 6.90
N SER A 83 -3.37 7.67 6.24
CA SER A 83 -3.81 8.98 6.69
C SER A 83 -5.34 9.07 6.76
N VAL A 84 -5.84 9.88 7.68
CA VAL A 84 -7.29 10.09 7.87
C VAL A 84 -7.89 10.74 6.62
N GLY A 85 -8.99 10.19 6.13
CA GLY A 85 -9.70 10.72 4.97
C GLY A 85 -10.99 9.98 4.65
N PHE A 86 -11.84 10.61 3.84
CA PHE A 86 -13.13 10.07 3.41
C PHE A 86 -13.09 9.43 2.02
N SER A 87 -11.93 9.43 1.37
CA SER A 87 -11.74 8.74 0.09
C SER A 87 -10.40 8.02 0.03
N LYS A 88 -10.33 7.01 -0.84
CA LYS A 88 -9.10 6.30 -1.20
C LYS A 88 -9.05 6.06 -2.70
N ARG A 89 -7.85 6.00 -3.26
CA ARG A 89 -7.56 5.61 -4.64
C ARG A 89 -6.63 4.40 -4.70
N LEU A 90 -5.87 4.12 -3.64
CA LEU A 90 -5.03 2.93 -3.52
C LEU A 90 -5.82 1.79 -2.84
N LEU A 91 -6.19 0.78 -3.59
CA LEU A 91 -6.91 -0.39 -3.08
C LEU A 91 -5.88 -1.49 -2.88
N VAL A 92 -5.70 -1.95 -1.65
CA VAL A 92 -4.75 -3.02 -1.32
C VAL A 92 -5.52 -4.21 -0.82
N ASP A 93 -5.27 -5.36 -1.44
CA ASP A 93 -5.87 -6.63 -1.09
C ASP A 93 -4.77 -7.68 -0.91
N ARG A 94 -5.02 -8.61 0.02
CA ARG A 94 -4.18 -9.80 0.16
C ARG A 94 -4.71 -10.84 -0.82
N SER A 95 -3.88 -11.23 -1.78
CA SER A 95 -4.21 -12.36 -2.66
C SER A 95 -3.79 -13.64 -1.94
N GLU A 96 -4.75 -14.39 -1.41
CA GLU A 96 -4.53 -15.80 -1.04
C GLU A 96 -4.41 -16.61 -2.34
N THR A 97 -3.28 -17.28 -2.53
CA THR A 97 -3.12 -18.35 -3.54
C THR A 97 -3.13 -19.67 -2.81
#